data_AF-A0A314UDM1-F1
#
_entry.id   AF-A0A314UDM1-F1
#
_cell.length_a   1.000
_cell.length_b   1.000
_cell.length_c   1.000
_cell.angle_alpha   90.00
_cell.angle_beta   90.00
_cell.angle_gamma   90.00
#
_symmetry.space_group_name_H-M   'P 1'
#
loop_
_entity.id
_entity.type
_entity.pdbx_description
1 polymer ?
#
loop_
_entity_poly.entity_id
_entity_poly.type
_entity_poly.pdbx_seq_one_letter_code
_entity_poly.pdbx_strand_id
1 'polypeptide(L)'
;MNDKSADLIIIPFHKQSTIDGGMDNGNPSFRGINKNLLENASCLVAIFVDCGLTDSSNIKNEDGHGCYRCAMLIIGGPDDREALAYAWRMASSPNPKPNISLTMVRFIISKDATIHSHLPPNNPNNNDHDHDEDEEKNILEVIEESEKEKQLDDQYIESFVLNIRNQPSIKLIHEVLNNGEETIKLISAMGNDYDL
;
A
#
# COMPACT_ATOMS: atom_id res chain seq x y z
N MET A 1 1.01 34.18 -11.36
CA MET A 1 1.29 32.88 -12.02
C MET A 1 0.35 31.89 -11.39
N ASN A 2 -0.44 31.16 -12.17
CA ASN A 2 -1.26 30.10 -11.60
C ASN A 2 -0.33 28.96 -11.22
N ASP A 3 -0.11 28.76 -9.92
CA ASP A 3 0.43 27.51 -9.42
C ASP A 3 -0.52 26.40 -9.84
N LYS A 4 -0.01 25.45 -10.63
CA LYS A 4 -0.74 24.24 -10.95
C LYS A 4 -0.54 23.31 -9.77
N SER A 5 -1.57 23.14 -8.94
CA SER A 5 -1.60 22.09 -7.92
C SER A 5 -1.71 20.73 -8.61
N ALA A 6 -0.88 19.79 -8.21
CA ALA A 6 -1.04 18.39 -8.56
C ALA A 6 -1.68 17.67 -7.37
N ASP A 7 -2.66 16.82 -7.62
CA ASP A 7 -3.28 15.97 -6.58
C ASP A 7 -2.43 14.71 -6.32
N LEU A 8 -1.61 14.31 -7.30
CA LEU A 8 -0.73 13.14 -7.27
C LEU A 8 0.59 13.42 -7.99
N ILE A 9 1.71 13.11 -7.35
CA ILE A 9 3.05 13.11 -7.95
C ILE A 9 3.55 11.66 -8.02
N ILE A 10 3.94 11.21 -9.22
CA ILE A 10 4.57 9.89 -9.42
C ILE A 10 6.06 10.10 -9.70
N ILE A 11 6.94 9.48 -8.89
CA ILE A 11 8.40 9.55 -9.05
C ILE A 11 9.01 8.15 -9.13
N PRO A 12 10.13 7.97 -9.86
CA PRO A 12 10.81 6.69 -9.89
C PRO A 12 11.43 6.36 -8.53
N PHE A 13 11.53 5.07 -8.22
CA PHE A 13 12.33 4.60 -7.11
C PHE A 13 13.81 4.85 -7.39
N HIS A 14 14.55 5.21 -6.35
CA HIS A 14 15.95 5.57 -6.48
C HIS A 14 16.86 4.39 -6.81
N LYS A 15 16.36 3.15 -6.74
CA LYS A 15 17.06 1.93 -7.13
C LYS A 15 16.37 1.25 -8.31
N GLN A 16 17.15 0.53 -9.11
CA GLN A 16 16.67 -0.21 -10.27
C GLN A 16 16.93 -1.70 -10.12
N SER A 17 16.01 -2.51 -10.67
CA SER A 17 16.16 -3.96 -10.71
C SER A 17 17.37 -4.36 -11.54
N THR A 18 18.13 -5.34 -11.04
CA THR A 18 19.30 -5.90 -11.72
C THR A 18 18.96 -7.23 -12.39
N ILE A 19 19.78 -7.66 -13.34
CA ILE A 19 19.53 -8.89 -14.14
C ILE A 19 19.43 -10.17 -13.29
N ASP A 20 20.00 -10.16 -12.08
CA ASP A 20 19.97 -11.24 -11.10
C ASP A 20 18.74 -11.20 -10.18
N GLY A 21 17.79 -10.29 -10.44
CA GLY A 21 16.59 -10.08 -9.61
C GLY A 21 16.87 -9.31 -8.31
N GLY A 22 18.09 -8.79 -8.15
CA GLY A 22 18.46 -7.87 -7.08
C GLY A 22 18.04 -6.44 -7.38
N MET A 23 18.54 -5.53 -6.56
CA MET A 23 18.35 -4.09 -6.75
C MET A 23 19.72 -3.41 -6.65
N ASP A 24 19.99 -2.44 -7.52
CA ASP A 24 21.27 -1.75 -7.54
C ASP A 24 21.51 -0.86 -6.30
N ASN A 25 22.69 -0.22 -6.25
CA ASN A 25 23.05 0.70 -5.17
C ASN A 25 22.23 2.00 -5.19
N GLY A 26 21.45 2.23 -6.26
CA GLY A 26 20.62 3.39 -6.47
C GLY A 26 21.38 4.69 -6.75
N ASN A 27 20.64 5.68 -7.24
CA ASN A 27 21.16 7.03 -7.45
C ASN A 27 20.92 7.88 -6.19
N PRO A 28 21.97 8.39 -5.53
CA PRO A 28 21.81 9.16 -4.29
C PRO A 28 21.04 10.48 -4.50
N SER A 29 21.07 11.05 -5.69
CA SER A 29 20.31 12.27 -6.02
C SER A 29 18.81 11.97 -6.08
N PHE A 30 18.41 10.86 -6.74
CA PHE A 30 17.01 10.41 -6.73
C PHE A 30 16.56 10.03 -5.32
N ARG A 31 17.43 9.41 -4.51
CA ARG A 31 17.11 9.12 -3.11
C ARG A 31 16.81 10.40 -2.32
N GLY A 32 17.59 11.46 -2.54
CA GLY A 32 17.37 12.77 -1.92
C GLY A 32 16.04 13.39 -2.34
N ILE A 33 15.71 13.31 -3.63
CA ILE A 33 14.43 13.81 -4.17
C ILE A 33 13.24 13.03 -3.60
N ASN A 34 13.29 11.69 -3.61
CA ASN A 34 12.21 10.86 -3.07
C ASN A 34 11.95 11.18 -1.60
N LYS A 35 13.01 11.30 -0.79
CA LYS A 35 12.90 11.66 0.62
C LYS A 35 12.29 13.04 0.81
N ASN A 36 12.78 14.04 0.06
CA ASN A 36 12.27 15.40 0.18
C ASN A 36 10.78 15.49 -0.20
N LEU A 37 10.35 14.79 -1.25
CA LEU A 37 8.95 14.76 -1.66
C LEU A 37 8.07 14.06 -0.62
N LEU A 38 8.48 12.91 -0.09
CA LEU A 38 7.74 12.22 0.98
C LEU A 38 7.59 13.08 2.25
N GLU A 39 8.57 13.95 2.54
CA GLU A 39 8.55 14.80 3.74
C GLU A 39 7.79 16.13 3.55
N ASN A 40 7.71 16.66 2.33
CA ASN A 40 7.30 18.06 2.10
C ASN A 40 6.20 18.25 1.04
N ALA A 41 5.83 17.22 0.28
CA ALA A 41 4.77 17.38 -0.70
C ALA A 41 3.42 17.64 -0.01
N SER A 42 2.66 18.59 -0.56
CA SER A 42 1.30 18.89 -0.10
C SER A 42 0.22 17.99 -0.74
N CYS A 43 0.63 16.92 -1.40
CA CYS A 43 -0.22 16.00 -2.17
C CYS A 43 0.32 14.57 -2.09
N LEU A 44 -0.43 13.60 -2.60
CA LEU A 44 -0.02 12.20 -2.60
C LEU A 44 1.25 12.00 -3.44
N VAL A 45 2.20 11.24 -2.91
CA VAL A 45 3.45 10.89 -3.60
C VAL A 45 3.49 9.39 -3.82
N ALA A 46 3.37 8.97 -5.08
CA ALA A 46 3.53 7.59 -5.49
C ALA A 46 4.96 7.33 -5.97
N ILE A 47 5.56 6.24 -5.48
CA ILE A 47 6.88 5.79 -5.92
C ILE A 47 6.70 4.63 -6.90
N PHE A 48 7.18 4.82 -8.13
CA PHE A 48 7.17 3.82 -9.18
C PHE A 48 8.46 2.98 -9.14
N VAL A 49 8.31 1.68 -8.88
CA VAL A 49 9.40 0.70 -8.92
C VAL A 49 9.22 -0.13 -10.19
N ASP A 50 10.23 -0.15 -11.07
CA ASP A 50 10.24 -1.03 -12.23
C ASP A 50 11.08 -2.27 -11.89
N CYS A 51 10.41 -3.43 -11.71
CA CYS A 51 11.10 -4.69 -11.42
C CYS A 51 11.45 -5.51 -12.68
N GLY A 52 11.28 -4.95 -13.89
CA GLY A 52 11.57 -5.64 -15.14
C GLY A 52 10.33 -5.93 -15.97
N LEU A 53 9.36 -5.00 -15.99
CA LEU A 53 8.06 -5.11 -16.67
C LEU A 53 8.15 -5.11 -18.22
N THR A 54 9.32 -5.41 -18.78
CA THR A 54 9.71 -5.11 -20.16
C THR A 54 9.37 -6.17 -21.20
N ASP A 55 8.88 -7.36 -20.81
CA ASP A 55 8.60 -8.43 -21.78
C ASP A 55 7.09 -8.71 -21.95
N SER A 56 6.38 -7.73 -22.52
CA SER A 56 4.97 -7.86 -22.95
C SER A 56 4.75 -8.96 -24.00
N SER A 57 5.81 -9.63 -24.47
CA SER A 57 5.73 -10.74 -25.40
C SER A 57 5.19 -12.03 -24.78
N ASN A 58 5.35 -12.21 -23.46
CA ASN A 58 4.92 -13.39 -22.69
C ASN A 58 3.48 -13.29 -22.17
N ILE A 59 2.91 -12.08 -22.15
CA ILE A 59 1.53 -11.83 -21.76
C ILE A 59 0.67 -11.88 -23.03
N LYS A 60 0.56 -13.05 -23.66
CA LYS A 60 -0.34 -13.27 -24.79
C LYS A 60 -1.19 -14.49 -24.50
N ASN A 61 -2.49 -14.26 -24.29
CA ASN A 61 -3.46 -15.35 -24.34
C ASN A 61 -3.57 -15.86 -25.79
N GLU A 62 -4.28 -16.97 -26.00
CA GLU A 62 -4.46 -17.63 -27.31
C GLU A 62 -4.99 -16.68 -28.41
N ASP A 63 -5.68 -15.60 -28.03
CA ASP A 63 -6.19 -14.55 -28.93
C ASP A 63 -5.20 -13.39 -29.20
N GLY A 64 -3.99 -13.41 -28.64
CA GLY A 64 -2.98 -12.35 -28.79
C GLY A 64 -3.20 -11.10 -27.92
N HIS A 65 -4.12 -11.16 -26.96
CA HIS A 65 -4.37 -10.11 -25.97
C HIS A 65 -3.77 -10.52 -24.61
N GLY A 66 -2.89 -9.70 -24.06
CA GLY A 66 -2.34 -9.90 -22.71
C GLY A 66 -3.26 -9.43 -21.60
N CYS A 67 -3.19 -10.10 -20.45
CA CYS A 67 -3.79 -9.68 -19.19
C CYS A 67 -2.69 -9.46 -18.14
N TYR A 68 -2.56 -8.24 -17.62
CA TYR A 68 -1.63 -7.95 -16.52
C TYR A 68 -2.30 -8.30 -15.20
N ARG A 69 -1.60 -9.05 -14.35
CA ARG A 69 -2.01 -9.41 -13.00
C ARG A 69 -1.43 -8.36 -12.05
N CYS A 70 -2.28 -7.48 -11.53
CA CYS A 70 -1.88 -6.43 -10.60
C CYS A 70 -2.35 -6.77 -9.19
N ALA A 71 -1.53 -6.47 -8.19
CA ALA A 71 -1.92 -6.50 -6.79
C ALA A 71 -2.07 -5.07 -6.25
N MET A 72 -3.11 -4.84 -5.44
CA MET A 72 -3.26 -3.65 -4.60
C MET A 72 -3.22 -4.11 -3.14
N LEU A 73 -2.27 -3.60 -2.36
CA LEU A 73 -2.13 -3.95 -0.95
C LEU A 73 -2.87 -2.91 -0.10
N ILE A 74 -3.70 -3.37 0.84
CA ILE A 74 -4.49 -2.52 1.73
C ILE A 74 -4.07 -2.85 3.17
N ILE A 75 -3.38 -1.91 3.79
CA ILE A 75 -2.98 -1.88 5.20
C ILE A 75 -4.03 -1.11 6.03
N GLY A 76 -4.53 0.01 5.51
CA GLY A 76 -5.54 0.88 6.11
C GLY A 76 -5.14 2.37 6.06
N GLY A 77 -6.13 3.25 6.19
CA GLY A 77 -5.97 4.69 6.23
C GLY A 77 -6.35 5.43 4.92
N PRO A 78 -6.20 6.77 4.91
CA PRO A 78 -6.68 7.61 3.82
C PRO A 78 -5.96 7.35 2.49
N ASP A 79 -4.64 7.16 2.51
CA ASP A 79 -3.84 6.92 1.31
C ASP A 79 -4.24 5.62 0.59
N ASP A 80 -4.51 4.57 1.35
CA ASP A 80 -4.95 3.27 0.82
C ASP A 80 -6.33 3.37 0.15
N ARG A 81 -7.24 4.17 0.71
CA ARG A 81 -8.57 4.44 0.12
C ARG A 81 -8.44 5.16 -1.22
N GLU A 82 -7.53 6.12 -1.35
CA GLU A 82 -7.25 6.80 -2.61
C GLU A 82 -6.58 5.88 -3.64
N ALA A 83 -5.54 5.14 -3.21
CA ALA A 83 -4.84 4.19 -4.05
C ALA A 83 -5.78 3.08 -4.57
N LEU A 84 -6.71 2.62 -3.73
CA LEU A 84 -7.77 1.67 -4.11
C LEU A 84 -8.68 2.25 -5.21
N ALA A 85 -9.09 3.51 -5.08
CA ALA A 85 -9.89 4.18 -6.12
C ALA A 85 -9.15 4.22 -7.47
N TYR A 86 -7.85 4.51 -7.46
CA TYR A 86 -7.02 4.51 -8.67
C TYR A 86 -6.86 3.10 -9.26
N ALA A 87 -6.49 2.11 -8.45
CA ALA A 87 -6.34 0.72 -8.89
C ALA A 87 -7.62 0.19 -9.54
N TRP A 88 -8.76 0.48 -8.92
CA TRP A 88 -10.07 0.12 -9.45
C TRP A 88 -10.38 0.77 -10.79
N ARG A 89 -10.13 2.07 -10.88
CA ARG A 89 -10.37 2.85 -12.10
C ARG A 89 -9.51 2.33 -13.25
N MET A 90 -8.27 1.92 -12.98
CA MET A 90 -7.41 1.27 -13.95
C MET A 90 -8.00 -0.07 -14.41
N ALA A 91 -8.42 -0.92 -13.47
CA ALA A 91 -8.97 -2.24 -13.78
C ALA A 91 -10.38 -2.21 -14.43
N SER A 92 -11.14 -1.13 -14.22
CA SER A 92 -12.51 -0.96 -14.73
C SER A 92 -12.58 -0.19 -16.05
N SER A 93 -11.45 0.25 -16.60
CA SER A 93 -11.46 1.06 -17.83
C SER A 93 -11.96 0.24 -19.02
N PRO A 94 -12.99 0.72 -19.77
CA PRO A 94 -13.61 -0.04 -20.86
C PRO A 94 -12.73 -0.23 -22.10
N ASN A 95 -11.63 0.52 -22.22
CA ASN A 95 -10.53 0.44 -23.21
C ASN A 95 -9.34 1.24 -22.63
N PRO A 96 -8.05 0.94 -22.87
CA PRO A 96 -7.48 0.19 -23.99
C PRO A 96 -6.79 -1.09 -23.52
N LYS A 97 -6.46 -1.99 -24.45
CA LYS A 97 -5.48 -3.05 -24.15
C LYS A 97 -4.27 -2.45 -23.40
N PRO A 98 -3.73 -3.14 -22.40
CA PRO A 98 -4.01 -4.54 -22.03
C PRO A 98 -5.14 -4.71 -21.00
N ASN A 99 -5.68 -5.92 -20.90
CA ASN A 99 -6.64 -6.25 -19.84
C ASN A 99 -5.91 -6.25 -18.48
N ILE A 100 -6.55 -5.79 -17.41
CA ILE A 100 -5.99 -5.80 -16.06
C ILE A 100 -6.84 -6.73 -15.19
N SER A 101 -6.19 -7.72 -14.56
CA SER A 101 -6.73 -8.53 -13.48
C SER A 101 -6.20 -7.97 -12.16
N LEU A 102 -7.06 -7.40 -11.34
CA LEU A 102 -6.70 -6.76 -10.08
C LEU A 102 -7.06 -7.67 -8.90
N THR A 103 -6.07 -8.01 -8.08
CA THR A 103 -6.32 -8.58 -6.75
C THR A 103 -6.01 -7.53 -5.68
N MET A 104 -6.99 -7.22 -4.86
CA MET A 104 -6.82 -6.40 -3.67
C MET A 104 -6.57 -7.34 -2.49
N VAL A 105 -5.50 -7.08 -1.74
CA VAL A 105 -5.10 -7.87 -0.58
C VAL A 105 -5.22 -7.00 0.64
N ARG A 106 -6.25 -7.25 1.44
CA ARG A 106 -6.48 -6.55 2.69
C ARG A 106 -5.79 -7.28 3.83
N PHE A 107 -4.85 -6.61 4.48
CA PHE A 107 -4.21 -7.10 5.68
C PHE A 107 -5.10 -6.81 6.90
N ILE A 108 -5.30 -7.82 7.73
CA ILE A 108 -6.08 -7.73 8.97
C ILE A 108 -5.14 -8.10 10.11
N ILE A 109 -4.84 -7.13 10.97
CA ILE A 109 -4.00 -7.36 12.14
C ILE A 109 -4.78 -8.20 13.16
N SER A 110 -4.18 -9.28 13.64
CA SER A 110 -4.74 -10.12 14.70
C SER A 110 -4.84 -9.36 16.03
N LYS A 111 -5.85 -9.69 16.84
CA LYS A 111 -6.08 -9.07 18.15
C LYS A 111 -4.90 -9.25 19.12
N ASP A 112 -4.13 -10.33 18.95
CA ASP A 112 -2.95 -10.59 19.78
C ASP A 112 -1.79 -9.65 19.44
N ALA A 113 -1.70 -9.22 18.17
CA ALA A 113 -0.67 -8.31 17.69
C ALA A 113 -0.92 -6.86 18.15
N THR A 114 -2.18 -6.44 18.21
CA THR A 114 -2.56 -5.10 18.68
C THR A 114 -2.20 -4.88 20.16
N ILE A 115 -2.27 -5.91 21.00
CA ILE A 115 -1.97 -5.78 22.44
C ILE A 115 -0.48 -5.46 22.69
N HIS A 116 0.42 -5.93 21.83
CA HIS A 116 1.86 -5.74 21.99
C HIS A 116 2.41 -4.45 21.36
N SER A 117 1.69 -3.82 20.42
CA SER A 117 2.12 -2.56 19.78
C SER A 117 1.79 -1.30 20.58
N HIS A 118 0.86 -1.39 21.54
CA HIS A 118 0.32 -0.22 22.26
C HIS A 118 0.87 -0.02 23.67
N LEU A 119 1.84 -0.84 24.10
CA LEU A 119 2.57 -0.62 25.35
C LEU A 119 3.93 0.04 25.03
N PRO A 120 4.29 1.15 25.69
CA PRO A 120 5.62 1.73 25.51
C PRO A 120 6.71 0.73 25.94
N PRO A 121 7.92 0.81 25.37
CA PRO A 121 9.03 0.00 25.84
C PRO A 121 9.28 0.31 27.32
N ASN A 122 9.10 -0.69 28.19
CA ASN A 122 9.42 -0.60 29.61
C ASN A 122 10.87 -0.13 29.76
N ASN A 123 11.10 1.15 30.08
CA ASN A 123 12.40 1.65 30.47
C ASN A 123 12.53 1.47 32.00
N PRO A 124 13.33 0.52 32.50
CA PRO A 124 13.30 0.14 33.92
C PRO A 124 13.89 1.18 34.90
N ASN A 125 14.19 2.40 34.45
CA ASN A 125 15.18 3.27 35.10
C ASN A 125 14.77 4.74 35.35
N ASN A 126 13.49 5.11 35.40
CA ASN A 126 13.10 6.48 35.78
C ASN A 126 12.16 6.48 36.99
N ASN A 127 12.68 6.94 38.13
CA ASN A 127 11.94 7.25 39.35
C ASN A 127 11.46 8.72 39.31
N ASP A 128 10.65 9.10 38.33
CA ASP A 128 10.03 10.43 38.33
C ASP A 128 8.52 10.28 38.32
N HIS A 129 7.95 10.56 39.49
CA HIS A 129 6.53 10.67 39.78
C HIS A 129 6.13 12.10 39.38
N ASP A 130 5.24 12.24 38.39
CA ASP A 130 4.47 13.43 37.99
C ASP A 130 4.54 13.68 36.47
N HIS A 131 3.96 12.81 35.62
CA HIS A 131 3.51 13.15 34.25
C HIS A 131 2.60 12.11 33.55
N ASP A 132 1.87 11.25 34.28
CA ASP A 132 1.17 10.11 33.66
C ASP A 132 -0.17 10.45 32.95
N GLU A 133 -0.87 11.53 33.31
CA GLU A 133 -2.20 11.80 32.75
C GLU A 133 -2.20 12.28 31.29
N ASP A 134 -1.14 12.97 30.85
CA ASP A 134 -1.07 13.52 29.49
C ASP A 134 -0.63 12.45 28.48
N GLU A 135 0.19 11.48 28.89
CA GLU A 135 0.56 10.33 28.06
C GLU A 135 -0.63 9.39 27.85
N GLU A 136 -1.40 9.10 28.90
CA GLU A 136 -2.59 8.23 28.81
C GLU A 136 -3.68 8.85 27.92
N LYS A 137 -3.90 10.18 28.01
CA LYS A 137 -4.82 10.91 27.12
C LYS A 137 -4.38 10.86 25.66
N ASN A 138 -3.09 11.08 25.38
CA ASN A 138 -2.56 10.98 24.02
C ASN A 138 -2.72 9.56 23.44
N ILE A 139 -2.54 8.52 24.27
CA ILE A 139 -2.72 7.13 23.84
C ILE A 139 -4.19 6.85 23.50
N LEU A 140 -5.14 7.29 24.34
CA LEU A 140 -6.57 7.12 24.06
C LEU A 140 -6.98 7.83 22.77
N GLU A 141 -6.51 9.06 22.54
CA GLU A 141 -6.82 9.82 21.32
C GLU A 141 -6.34 9.09 20.05
N VAL A 142 -5.12 8.55 20.08
CA VAL A 142 -4.55 7.77 18.96
C VAL A 142 -5.35 6.49 18.72
N ILE A 143 -5.79 5.80 19.78
CA ILE A 143 -6.63 4.60 19.66
C ILE A 143 -7.97 4.96 19.01
N GLU A 144 -8.63 6.01 19.49
CA GLU A 144 -9.91 6.45 18.91
C GLU A 144 -9.77 6.85 17.45
N GLU A 145 -8.71 7.56 17.07
CA GLU A 145 -8.44 7.93 15.68
C GLU A 145 -8.23 6.68 14.81
N SER A 146 -7.44 5.72 15.29
CA SER A 146 -7.23 4.45 14.60
C SER A 146 -8.54 3.65 14.43
N GLU A 147 -9.40 3.62 15.44
CA GLU A 147 -10.71 2.97 15.36
C GLU A 147 -11.65 3.67 14.36
N LYS A 148 -11.63 5.02 14.33
CA LYS A 148 -12.39 5.82 13.35
C LYS A 148 -11.91 5.54 11.93
N GLU A 149 -10.60 5.57 11.69
CA GLU A 149 -10.03 5.24 10.37
C GLU A 149 -10.39 3.82 9.94
N LYS A 150 -10.28 2.85 10.85
CA LYS A 150 -10.69 1.47 10.57
C LYS A 150 -12.17 1.37 10.17
N GLN A 151 -13.05 2.11 10.85
CA GLN A 151 -14.47 2.13 10.50
C GLN A 151 -14.72 2.74 9.11
N LEU A 152 -13.99 3.80 8.77
CA LEU A 152 -14.04 4.40 7.43
C LEU A 152 -13.53 3.43 6.35
N ASP A 153 -12.44 2.71 6.63
CA ASP A 153 -11.88 1.70 5.74
C ASP A 153 -12.86 0.55 5.52
N ASP A 154 -13.48 0.04 6.58
CA ASP A 154 -14.51 -1.00 6.51
C ASP A 154 -15.68 -0.56 5.63
N GLN A 155 -16.23 0.63 5.87
CA GLN A 155 -17.34 1.16 5.08
C GLN A 155 -16.96 1.37 3.61
N TYR A 156 -15.73 1.85 3.36
CA TYR A 156 -15.23 2.09 2.01
C TYR A 156 -15.08 0.77 1.24
N ILE A 157 -14.47 -0.23 1.87
CA ILE A 157 -14.26 -1.56 1.29
C ILE A 157 -15.59 -2.28 1.07
N GLU A 158 -16.54 -2.20 1.99
CA GLU A 158 -17.89 -2.77 1.80
C GLU A 158 -18.59 -2.17 0.57
N SER A 159 -18.56 -0.84 0.46
CA SER A 159 -19.09 -0.10 -0.69
C SER A 159 -18.39 -0.53 -1.98
N PHE A 160 -17.08 -0.75 -1.92
CA PHE A 160 -16.28 -1.20 -3.04
C PHE A 160 -16.63 -2.63 -3.48
N VAL A 161 -16.74 -3.56 -2.54
CA VAL A 161 -17.14 -4.95 -2.77
C VAL A 161 -18.49 -5.03 -3.47
N LEU A 162 -19.43 -4.14 -3.13
CA LEU A 162 -20.72 -4.02 -3.82
C LEU A 162 -20.57 -3.65 -5.30
N ASN A 163 -19.65 -2.73 -5.62
CA ASN A 163 -19.44 -2.23 -6.98
C ASN A 163 -18.75 -3.24 -7.91
N ILE A 164 -17.89 -4.11 -7.36
CA ILE A 164 -17.13 -5.08 -8.16
C ILE A 164 -17.84 -6.43 -8.35
N ARG A 165 -19.05 -6.62 -7.81
CA ARG A 165 -19.77 -7.92 -7.85
C ARG A 165 -19.90 -8.53 -9.23
N ASN A 166 -19.96 -7.70 -10.27
CA ASN A 166 -20.09 -8.12 -11.66
C ASN A 166 -18.80 -7.95 -12.48
N GLN A 167 -17.65 -7.79 -11.81
CA GLN A 167 -16.34 -7.60 -12.42
C GLN A 167 -15.42 -8.79 -12.08
N PRO A 168 -15.42 -9.88 -12.88
CA PRO A 168 -14.68 -11.10 -12.56
C PRO A 168 -13.15 -10.93 -12.61
N SER A 169 -12.66 -9.86 -13.23
CA SER A 169 -11.25 -9.48 -13.25
C SER A 169 -10.78 -8.79 -11.97
N ILE A 170 -11.67 -8.51 -11.01
CA ILE A 170 -11.34 -7.83 -9.77
C ILE A 170 -11.70 -8.72 -8.58
N LYS A 171 -10.74 -8.96 -7.69
CA LYS A 171 -10.90 -9.82 -6.51
C LYS A 171 -10.45 -9.09 -5.25
N LEU A 172 -11.10 -9.38 -4.13
CA LEU A 172 -10.66 -8.99 -2.79
C LEU A 172 -10.33 -10.26 -2.01
N ILE A 173 -9.15 -10.31 -1.41
CA ILE A 173 -8.75 -11.35 -0.44
C ILE A 173 -8.37 -10.68 0.89
N HIS A 174 -8.60 -11.40 1.98
CA HIS A 174 -8.24 -10.96 3.33
C HIS A 174 -7.16 -11.86 3.88
N GLU A 175 -6.09 -11.25 4.39
CA GLU A 175 -4.93 -11.95 4.94
C GLU A 175 -4.75 -11.50 6.40
N VAL A 176 -4.83 -12.46 7.33
CA VAL A 176 -4.70 -12.18 8.75
C VAL A 176 -3.22 -12.27 9.13
N LEU A 177 -2.69 -11.22 9.75
CA LEU A 177 -1.29 -11.09 10.10
C LEU A 177 -1.11 -10.88 11.60
N ASN A 178 -0.11 -11.55 12.17
CA ASN A 178 0.23 -11.44 13.59
C ASN A 178 1.38 -10.46 13.85
N ASN A 179 2.15 -10.06 12.83
CA ASN A 179 3.23 -9.09 12.96
C ASN A 179 3.78 -8.64 11.58
N GLY A 180 4.71 -7.68 11.61
CA GLY A 180 5.38 -7.18 10.42
C GLY A 180 6.23 -8.22 9.67
N GLU A 181 6.81 -9.21 10.36
CA GLU A 181 7.59 -10.27 9.70
C GLU A 181 6.71 -11.16 8.82
N GLU A 182 5.52 -11.52 9.29
CA GLU A 182 4.52 -12.25 8.49
C GLU A 182 4.08 -11.44 7.28
N THR A 183 3.98 -10.12 7.40
CA THR A 183 3.65 -9.23 6.27
C THR A 183 4.69 -9.38 5.15
N ILE A 184 5.97 -9.30 5.48
CA ILE A 184 7.06 -9.42 4.50
C ILE A 184 7.11 -10.82 3.87
N LYS A 185 6.91 -11.88 4.68
CA LYS A 185 6.87 -13.26 4.18
C LYS A 185 5.74 -13.46 3.18
N LEU A 186 4.55 -12.92 3.48
CA LEU A 186 3.39 -13.03 2.61
C LEU A 186 3.59 -12.29 1.29
N ILE A 187 4.04 -11.02 1.34
CA ILE A 187 4.32 -10.24 0.13
C ILE A 187 5.39 -10.93 -0.73
N SER A 188 6.44 -11.47 -0.10
CA SER A 188 7.49 -12.21 -0.81
C SER A 188 6.97 -13.49 -1.45
N ALA A 189 6.01 -14.19 -0.84
CA ALA A 189 5.41 -15.39 -1.40
C ALA A 189 4.52 -15.09 -2.62
N MET A 190 3.88 -13.92 -2.63
CA MET A 190 3.03 -13.45 -3.73
C MET A 190 3.80 -12.98 -4.97
N GLY A 191 5.13 -12.87 -4.92
CA GLY A 191 5.93 -12.25 -5.98
C GLY A 191 5.78 -12.88 -7.38
N ASN A 192 5.38 -14.16 -7.46
CA ASN A 192 5.17 -14.85 -8.75
C ASN A 192 3.70 -14.83 -9.22
N ASP A 193 2.78 -14.42 -8.36
CA ASP A 193 1.34 -14.43 -8.63
C ASP A 193 0.89 -13.20 -9.42
N TYR A 194 1.72 -12.17 -9.45
CA TYR A 194 1.48 -10.87 -10.07
C TYR A 194 2.62 -10.48 -10.99
N ASP A 195 2.32 -9.59 -11.93
CA ASP A 195 3.31 -9.01 -12.82
C ASP A 195 3.84 -7.74 -12.14
N LEU A 196 4.91 -7.92 -11.35
CA LEU A 196 5.57 -6.91 -10.52
C LEU A 196 6.93 -6.51 -11.09
#